data_AF-A0A3C0NUV1-F1
#
_entry.id   AF-A0A3C0NUV1-F1
#
_cell.length_a   1.000
_cell.length_b   1.000
_cell.length_c   1.000
_cell.angle_alpha   90.00
_cell.angle_beta   90.00
_cell.angle_gamma   90.00
#
_symmetry.space_group_name_H-M   'P 1'
#
loop_
_entity.id
_entity.type
_entity.pdbx_description
1 polymer ?
#
loop_
_entity_poly.entity_id
_entity_poly.type
_entity_poly.pdbx_seq_one_letter_code
_entity_poly.pdbx_strand_id
1 'polypeptide(L)'
;KAIDVIDEAGAAQRILPKNKQKKIIGNKEIEDIIAKIARIPPKNISTDDRTALKTLERDLKAVVFGQDKAIETLASAVKMARSGLGQNNKPIGSFLFSGPTGVGKTEVAKQLAYIMGIELIRF
;
A
#
# COMPACT_ATOMS: atom_id res chain seq x y z
N LYS A 1 9.27 -17.10 -11.51
CA LYS A 1 9.00 -15.82 -10.83
C LYS A 1 10.21 -15.28 -10.06
N ALA A 2 10.73 -15.96 -9.02
CA ALA A 2 11.90 -15.44 -8.30
C ALA A 2 13.16 -15.33 -9.19
N ILE A 3 13.39 -16.32 -10.05
CA ILE A 3 14.51 -16.32 -11.02
C ILE A 3 14.37 -15.15 -12.00
N ASP A 4 13.16 -14.90 -12.52
CA ASP A 4 12.87 -13.80 -13.46
C ASP A 4 13.21 -12.43 -12.84
N VAL A 5 12.87 -12.22 -11.56
CA VAL A 5 13.21 -10.99 -10.84
C VAL A 5 14.72 -10.81 -10.68
N ILE A 6 15.46 -11.90 -10.40
CA ILE A 6 16.91 -11.87 -10.26
C ILE A 6 17.58 -11.55 -11.61
N ASP A 7 17.12 -12.18 -12.69
CA ASP A 7 17.64 -11.96 -14.03
C ASP A 7 17.38 -10.52 -14.50
N GLU A 8 16.16 -10.03 -14.30
CA GLU A 8 15.78 -8.68 -14.68
C GLU A 8 16.50 -7.61 -13.84
N ALA A 9 16.79 -7.88 -12.56
CA ALA A 9 17.65 -7.02 -11.74
C ALA A 9 19.10 -6.99 -12.26
N GLY A 10 19.63 -8.14 -12.67
CA GLY A 10 20.96 -8.24 -13.29
C GLY A 10 21.05 -7.49 -14.62
N ALA A 11 20.05 -7.67 -15.47
CA ALA A 11 19.94 -6.98 -16.76
C ALA A 11 19.82 -5.46 -16.57
N ALA A 12 18.95 -5.00 -15.67
CA ALA A 12 18.78 -3.59 -15.35
C ALA A 12 20.12 -2.95 -14.90
N GLN A 13 20.94 -3.68 -14.15
CA GLN A 13 22.22 -3.18 -13.67
C GLN A 13 23.30 -3.14 -14.76
N ARG A 14 23.23 -4.02 -15.76
CA ARG A 14 24.12 -3.99 -16.93
C ARG A 14 23.83 -2.84 -17.89
N ILE A 15 22.58 -2.37 -17.97
CA ILE A 15 22.18 -1.28 -18.85
C ILE A 15 22.68 0.09 -18.34
N LEU A 16 22.94 0.22 -17.02
CA LEU A 16 23.46 1.45 -16.46
C LEU A 16 24.88 1.76 -16.98
N PRO A 17 25.28 3.05 -17.06
CA PRO A 17 26.65 3.43 -17.38
C PRO A 17 27.65 2.81 -16.41
N LYS A 18 28.84 2.42 -16.88
CA LYS A 18 29.85 1.67 -16.09
C LYS A 18 30.14 2.26 -14.70
N ASN A 19 30.10 3.58 -14.55
CA ASN A 19 30.33 4.27 -13.28
C ASN A 19 29.18 4.14 -12.25
N LYS A 20 27.99 3.70 -12.68
CA LYS A 20 26.80 3.49 -11.85
C LYS A 20 26.45 2.01 -11.65
N GLN A 21 27.15 1.10 -12.33
CA GLN A 21 26.95 -0.33 -12.18
C GLN A 21 27.43 -0.78 -10.79
N LYS A 22 26.67 -1.69 -10.17
CA LYS A 22 27.04 -2.32 -8.90
C LYS A 22 27.41 -3.77 -9.19
N LYS A 23 28.45 -4.27 -8.52
CA LYS A 23 28.86 -5.68 -8.59
C LYS A 23 27.95 -6.61 -7.77
N ILE A 24 27.34 -6.08 -6.71
CA ILE A 24 26.45 -6.82 -5.81
C ILE A 24 25.06 -6.19 -5.93
N ILE A 25 24.06 -7.03 -6.19
CA ILE A 25 22.65 -6.67 -6.22
C ILE A 25 22.10 -6.91 -4.82
N GLY A 26 21.56 -5.85 -4.20
CA GLY A 26 20.96 -5.91 -2.87
C GLY A 26 19.44 -5.79 -2.94
N ASN A 27 18.83 -5.68 -1.76
CA ASN A 27 17.37 -5.63 -1.62
C ASN A 27 16.73 -4.48 -2.41
N LYS A 28 17.41 -3.34 -2.50
CA LYS A 28 16.87 -2.14 -3.17
C LYS A 28 16.66 -2.36 -4.67
N GLU A 29 17.61 -3.00 -5.34
CA GLU A 29 17.49 -3.30 -6.77
C GLU A 29 16.38 -4.32 -7.03
N ILE A 30 16.23 -5.30 -6.13
CA ILE A 30 15.16 -6.29 -6.20
C ILE A 30 13.78 -5.62 -5.98
N GLU A 31 13.67 -4.74 -4.98
CA GLU A 31 12.46 -3.96 -4.71
C GLU A 31 12.05 -3.11 -5.92
N ASP A 32 13.00 -2.45 -6.59
CA ASP A 32 12.73 -1.63 -7.78
C ASP A 32 12.19 -2.46 -8.95
N ILE A 33 12.68 -3.69 -9.15
CA ILE A 33 12.16 -4.60 -10.18
C ILE A 33 10.76 -5.11 -9.82
N ILE A 34 10.57 -5.55 -8.57
CA ILE A 34 9.26 -6.02 -8.11
C ILE A 34 8.22 -4.90 -8.20
N ALA A 35 8.58 -3.67 -7.82
CA ALA A 35 7.76 -2.48 -7.95
C ALA A 35 7.32 -2.22 -9.40
N LYS A 36 8.23 -2.35 -10.37
CA LYS A 36 7.92 -2.23 -11.80
C LYS A 36 6.97 -3.32 -12.29
N ILE A 37 7.23 -4.57 -11.94
CA ILE A 37 6.38 -5.72 -12.33
C ILE A 37 4.98 -5.58 -11.73
N ALA A 38 4.90 -5.19 -10.46
CA ALA A 38 3.64 -5.02 -9.73
C ALA A 38 2.93 -3.70 -10.05
N ARG A 39 3.61 -2.73 -10.69
CA ARG A 39 3.15 -1.35 -10.91
C ARG A 39 2.80 -0.61 -9.62
N ILE A 40 3.58 -0.84 -8.56
CA ILE A 40 3.41 -0.19 -7.25
C ILE A 40 4.71 0.56 -6.93
N PRO A 41 4.66 1.83 -6.48
CA PRO A 41 5.88 2.59 -6.19
C PRO A 41 6.79 1.88 -5.16
N PRO A 42 8.12 1.84 -5.37
CA PRO A 42 9.04 1.10 -4.50
C PRO A 42 9.12 1.68 -3.07
N LYS A 43 8.87 2.98 -2.90
CA LYS A 43 8.79 3.62 -1.58
C LYS A 43 7.64 3.10 -0.70
N ASN A 44 6.62 2.49 -1.30
CA ASN A 44 5.43 2.04 -0.57
C ASN A 44 5.63 0.67 0.12
N ILE A 45 6.82 0.06 0.04
CA ILE A 45 6.97 -1.36 0.36
C ILE A 45 7.44 -1.63 1.81
N SER A 46 8.14 -0.72 2.51
CA SER A 46 8.65 -1.07 3.86
C SER A 46 8.63 -0.01 4.96
N THR A 47 8.79 1.29 4.67
CA THR A 47 8.99 2.30 5.73
C THR A 47 7.84 3.29 5.89
N ASP A 48 7.15 3.68 4.80
CA ASP A 48 6.01 4.61 4.86
C ASP A 48 4.73 3.92 5.38
N ASP A 49 4.49 2.66 5.01
CA ASP A 49 3.28 1.91 5.39
C ASP A 49 3.12 1.82 6.92
N ARG A 50 4.20 1.59 7.67
CA ARG A 50 4.12 1.44 9.13
C ARG A 50 3.71 2.75 9.82
N THR A 51 4.19 3.88 9.31
CA THR A 51 3.85 5.20 9.85
C THR A 51 2.41 5.56 9.51
N ALA A 52 2.00 5.35 8.24
CA ALA A 52 0.63 5.54 7.80
C ALA A 52 -0.35 4.67 8.61
N LEU A 53 -0.04 3.39 8.83
CA LEU A 53 -0.88 2.49 9.64
C LEU A 53 -0.99 2.93 11.10
N LYS A 54 0.08 3.49 11.67
CA LYS A 54 0.08 3.98 13.06
C LYS A 54 -0.88 5.16 13.23
N THR A 55 -0.95 6.06 12.25
CA THR A 55 -1.77 7.28 12.34
C THR A 55 -3.09 7.20 11.58
N LEU A 56 -3.35 6.13 10.82
CA LEU A 56 -4.50 5.96 9.93
C LEU A 56 -5.85 6.37 10.54
N GLU A 57 -6.14 5.91 11.75
CA GLU A 57 -7.41 6.21 12.42
C GLU A 57 -7.54 7.70 12.76
N ARG A 58 -6.47 8.30 13.30
CA ARG A 58 -6.40 9.73 13.61
C ARG A 58 -6.58 10.55 12.34
N ASP A 59 -5.87 10.17 11.29
CA ASP A 59 -5.84 10.93 10.04
C ASP A 59 -7.20 10.85 9.33
N LEU A 60 -7.90 9.71 9.38
CA LEU A 60 -9.27 9.58 8.91
C LEU A 60 -10.26 10.39 9.76
N LYS A 61 -10.15 10.35 11.10
CA LYS A 61 -11.01 11.15 12.01
C LYS A 61 -10.80 12.65 11.87
N ALA A 62 -9.64 13.10 11.38
CA ALA A 62 -9.35 14.50 11.12
C ALA A 62 -10.09 15.07 9.89
N VAL A 63 -10.56 14.21 8.99
CA VAL A 63 -11.23 14.61 7.73
C VAL A 63 -12.66 14.11 7.62
N VAL A 64 -13.03 13.03 8.31
CA VAL A 64 -14.40 12.51 8.38
C VAL A 64 -14.90 12.56 9.82
N PHE A 65 -15.82 13.49 10.08
CA PHE A 65 -16.37 13.74 11.41
C PHE A 65 -17.64 12.93 11.68
N GLY A 66 -17.81 12.46 12.92
CA GLY A 66 -19.04 11.81 13.39
C GLY A 66 -19.22 10.36 12.91
N GLN A 67 -18.16 9.73 12.39
CA GLN A 67 -18.17 8.33 11.92
C GLN A 67 -17.10 7.47 12.62
N ASP A 68 -16.76 7.81 13.87
CA ASP A 68 -15.62 7.26 14.63
C ASP A 68 -15.61 5.73 14.67
N LYS A 69 -16.76 5.11 14.97
CA LYS A 69 -16.87 3.63 15.04
C LYS A 69 -16.60 2.95 13.69
N ALA A 70 -17.05 3.55 12.59
CA ALA A 70 -16.81 3.03 11.25
C ALA A 70 -15.32 3.14 10.89
N ILE A 71 -14.70 4.27 11.22
CA ILE A 71 -13.27 4.53 11.01
C ILE A 71 -12.40 3.59 11.85
N GLU A 72 -12.72 3.38 13.13
CA GLU A 72 -12.02 2.44 14.01
C GLU A 72 -12.07 1.01 13.47
N THR A 73 -13.25 0.56 13.03
CA THR A 73 -13.45 -0.78 12.47
C THR A 73 -12.61 -0.96 11.20
N LEU A 74 -12.64 0.03 10.30
CA LEU A 74 -11.87 0.03 9.07
C LEU A 74 -10.36 0.02 9.35
N ALA A 75 -9.88 0.93 10.21
CA ALA A 75 -8.47 1.04 10.54
C ALA A 75 -7.94 -0.23 11.22
N SER A 76 -8.72 -0.84 12.11
CA SER A 76 -8.37 -2.11 12.76
C SER A 76 -8.21 -3.24 11.75
N ALA A 77 -9.16 -3.39 10.83
CA ALA A 77 -9.10 -4.42 9.78
C ALA A 77 -7.90 -4.22 8.83
N VAL A 78 -7.61 -2.98 8.43
CA VAL A 78 -6.44 -2.67 7.58
C VAL A 78 -5.13 -2.98 8.31
N LYS A 79 -5.01 -2.59 9.60
CA LYS A 79 -3.84 -2.90 10.44
C LYS A 79 -3.62 -4.41 10.58
N MET A 80 -4.70 -5.16 10.80
CA MET A 80 -4.67 -6.62 10.95
C MET A 80 -4.19 -7.31 9.66
N ALA A 81 -4.74 -6.93 8.51
CA ALA A 81 -4.32 -7.48 7.23
C ALA A 81 -2.85 -7.16 6.92
N ARG A 82 -2.39 -5.96 7.26
CA ARG A 82 -0.99 -5.54 7.04
C ARG A 82 0.01 -6.10 8.04
N SER A 83 -0.43 -6.62 9.19
CA SER A 83 0.44 -7.35 10.13
C SER A 83 0.68 -8.81 9.72
N GLY A 84 0.09 -9.26 8.60
CA GLY A 84 0.14 -10.66 8.17
C GLY A 84 -0.86 -11.55 8.90
N LEU A 85 -1.72 -10.98 9.75
CA LEU A 85 -2.81 -11.69 10.40
C LEU A 85 -4.01 -11.70 9.44
N GLY A 86 -4.01 -12.60 8.47
CA GLY A 86 -5.07 -12.69 7.46
C GLY A 86 -4.92 -13.91 6.56
N GLN A 87 -5.89 -14.14 5.68
CA GLN A 87 -5.79 -15.21 4.69
C GLN A 87 -5.17 -14.66 3.39
N ASN A 88 -4.06 -15.23 2.94
CA ASN A 88 -3.33 -14.79 1.74
C ASN A 88 -4.18 -14.78 0.45
N ASN A 89 -5.23 -15.60 0.38
CA ASN A 89 -6.13 -15.70 -0.78
C ASN A 89 -7.40 -14.84 -0.66
N LYS A 90 -7.45 -13.89 0.29
CA LYS A 90 -8.59 -12.98 0.45
C LYS A 90 -8.16 -11.52 0.34
N PRO A 91 -9.08 -10.60 -0.03
CA PRO A 91 -8.80 -9.18 0.03
C PRO A 91 -8.39 -8.74 1.45
N ILE A 92 -7.61 -7.66 1.53
CA ILE A 92 -7.22 -6.99 2.79
C ILE A 92 -8.44 -6.72 3.68
N GLY A 93 -9.56 -6.34 3.06
CA GLY A 93 -10.86 -6.26 3.69
C GLY A 93 -11.95 -6.06 2.65
N SER A 94 -13.17 -6.49 2.99
CA SER A 94 -14.37 -6.24 2.20
C SER A 94 -15.38 -5.55 3.10
N PHE A 95 -15.77 -4.33 2.73
CA PHE A 95 -16.58 -3.44 3.57
C PHE A 95 -17.82 -2.99 2.81
N LEU A 96 -18.96 -2.99 3.49
CA LEU A 96 -20.19 -2.35 3.04
C LEU A 96 -20.42 -1.10 3.88
N PHE A 97 -20.29 0.08 3.27
CA PHE A 97 -20.67 1.33 3.93
C PHE A 97 -22.16 1.59 3.68
N SER A 98 -22.96 1.49 4.74
CA SER A 98 -24.40 1.81 4.72
C SER A 98 -24.69 3.07 5.54
N GLY A 99 -25.76 3.79 5.19
CA GLY A 99 -26.19 5.00 5.90
C GLY A 99 -26.76 6.07 4.96
N PRO A 100 -27.29 7.18 5.50
CA PRO A 100 -27.88 8.27 4.72
C PRO A 100 -26.90 8.91 3.72
N THR A 101 -27.41 9.62 2.72
CA THR A 101 -26.57 10.40 1.79
C THR A 101 -25.86 11.53 2.54
N GLY A 102 -24.68 11.94 2.06
CA GLY A 102 -23.91 13.06 2.65
C GLY A 102 -23.12 12.77 3.93
N VAL A 103 -23.23 11.58 4.54
CA VAL A 103 -22.55 11.26 5.83
C VAL A 103 -21.07 10.89 5.73
N GLY A 104 -20.44 11.04 4.55
CA GLY A 104 -19.00 10.79 4.37
C GLY A 104 -18.60 9.38 3.93
N LYS A 105 -19.52 8.47 3.57
CA LYS A 105 -19.19 7.09 3.12
C LYS A 105 -18.16 7.04 1.98
N THR A 106 -18.38 7.83 0.93
CA THR A 106 -17.47 7.93 -0.21
C THR A 106 -16.17 8.65 0.16
N GLU A 107 -16.26 9.59 1.10
CA GLU A 107 -15.10 10.36 1.56
C GLU A 107 -14.13 9.47 2.35
N VAL A 108 -14.63 8.62 3.25
CA VAL A 108 -13.81 7.62 3.97
C VAL A 108 -13.01 6.76 2.98
N ALA A 109 -13.64 6.27 1.91
CA ALA A 109 -12.96 5.45 0.91
C ALA A 109 -11.85 6.21 0.16
N LYS A 110 -12.12 7.47 -0.22
CA LYS A 110 -11.14 8.35 -0.87
C LYS A 110 -9.95 8.67 0.04
N GLN A 111 -10.24 9.04 1.28
CA GLN A 111 -9.22 9.42 2.26
C GLN A 111 -8.37 8.21 2.66
N LEU A 112 -8.97 7.03 2.78
CA LEU A 112 -8.22 5.79 2.99
C LEU A 112 -7.20 5.56 1.86
N ALA A 113 -7.63 5.67 0.60
CA ALA A 113 -6.73 5.46 -0.53
C ALA A 113 -5.59 6.49 -0.55
N TYR A 114 -5.91 7.76 -0.29
CA TYR A 114 -4.94 8.84 -0.22
C TYR A 114 -3.91 8.64 0.90
N ILE A 115 -4.35 8.37 2.13
CA ILE A 115 -3.47 8.16 3.30
C ILE A 115 -2.56 6.94 3.09
N MET A 116 -3.10 5.87 2.49
CA MET A 116 -2.35 4.65 2.19
C MET A 116 -1.48 4.76 0.93
N GLY A 117 -1.53 5.87 0.20
CA GLY A 117 -0.75 6.06 -1.03
C GLY A 117 -1.10 5.07 -2.14
N ILE A 118 -2.36 4.62 -2.21
CA ILE A 118 -2.85 3.66 -3.21
C ILE A 118 -3.86 4.31 -4.16
N GLU A 119 -3.97 3.76 -5.36
CA GLU A 119 -4.94 4.21 -6.36
C GLU A 119 -6.38 3.90 -5.92
N LEU A 120 -7.28 4.88 -6.04
CA LEU A 120 -8.72 4.67 -5.86
C LEU A 120 -9.35 4.32 -7.21
N ILE A 121 -9.73 3.06 -7.37
CA ILE A 121 -10.48 2.59 -8.53
C ILE A 121 -11.97 2.81 -8.28
N ARG A 122 -12.63 3.57 -9.15
CA ARG A 122 -14.08 3.84 -9.11
C ARG A 122 -14.71 3.51 -10.45
N PHE A 123 -15.80 2.75 -10.41
CA PHE A 123 -16.64 2.38 -11.56
C PHE A 123 -17.93 3.20 -11.56
#